data_AF-A0A482RA82-F1
#
_entry.id   AF-A0A482RA82-F1
#
_cell.length_a   1.000
_cell.length_b   1.000
_cell.length_c   1.000
_cell.angle_alpha   90.00
_cell.angle_beta   90.00
_cell.angle_gamma   90.00
#
_symmetry.space_group_name_H-M   'P 1'
#
loop_
_entity.id
_entity.type
_entity.pdbx_description
1 polymer ?
#
loop_
_entity_poly.entity_id
_entity_poly.type
_entity_poly.pdbx_seq_one_letter_code
_entity_poly.pdbx_strand_id
1 'polypeptide(L)'
;MARVSGGDGGYDDTAIMVSEAALLLARERAALPLSNLRGGFYTPAIAFGGRLVDVLNTQGVLFQFLGFGESAIPRDAGTLAGRIAPPSTIGAPPTVR
;
A
#
# COMPACT_ATOMS: atom_id res chain seq x y z
N MET A 1 -1.36 3.89 16.04
CA MET A 1 -0.81 5.09 15.36
C MET A 1 0.46 4.69 14.61
N ALA A 2 0.91 5.44 13.61
CA ALA A 2 2.17 5.18 12.93
C ALA A 2 3.06 6.42 13.00
N ARG A 3 4.36 6.22 13.24
CA ARG A 3 5.38 7.26 13.19
C ARG A 3 6.24 7.05 11.95
N VAL A 4 6.49 8.13 11.23
CA VAL A 4 7.47 8.17 10.15
C VAL A 4 8.66 9.01 10.62
N SER A 5 9.87 8.55 10.36
CA SER A 5 11.10 9.27 10.69
C SER A 5 12.13 9.08 9.58
N GLY A 6 12.67 10.18 9.07
CA GLY A 6 13.79 10.18 8.14
C GLY A 6 14.75 11.33 8.47
N GLY A 7 15.13 12.11 7.46
CA GLY A 7 16.05 13.23 7.58
C GLY A 7 15.45 14.42 8.34
N ASP A 8 15.17 15.52 7.63
CA ASP A 8 14.66 16.77 8.21
C ASP A 8 13.18 16.71 8.62
N GLY A 9 12.49 15.59 8.37
CA GLY A 9 11.12 15.35 8.81
C GLY A 9 10.06 16.10 8.02
N GLY A 10 10.41 16.70 6.88
CA GLY A 10 9.48 17.50 6.08
C GLY A 10 9.74 17.44 4.58
N TYR A 11 10.83 18.05 4.13
CA TYR A 11 11.03 18.30 2.70
C TYR A 11 11.79 17.16 2.03
N ASP A 12 12.90 16.73 2.64
CA ASP A 12 13.74 15.69 2.06
C ASP A 12 13.01 14.34 2.06
N ASP A 13 12.35 13.99 3.16
CA ASP A 13 11.57 12.74 3.26
C ASP A 13 10.45 12.68 2.21
N THR A 14 9.76 13.80 1.97
CA THR A 14 8.71 13.89 0.95
C THR A 14 9.30 13.77 -0.46
N ALA A 15 10.43 14.43 -0.73
CA ALA A 15 11.12 14.34 -2.01
C ALA A 15 11.57 12.90 -2.29
N ILE A 16 12.17 12.24 -1.30
CA ILE A 16 12.57 10.83 -1.38
C ILE A 16 11.35 9.94 -1.65
N MET A 17 10.22 10.14 -0.95
CA MET A 17 8.98 9.38 -1.19
C MET A 17 8.51 9.47 -2.64
N VAL A 18 8.48 10.68 -3.21
CA VAL A 18 8.01 10.90 -4.59
C VAL A 18 9.00 10.33 -5.60
N SER A 19 10.31 10.55 -5.38
CA SER A 19 11.37 10.03 -6.24
C SER A 19 11.40 8.52 -6.28
N GLU A 20 11.35 7.85 -5.13
CA GLU A 20 11.33 6.38 -5.05
C GLU A 20 10.06 5.80 -5.67
N ALA A 21 8.89 6.41 -5.44
CA ALA A 21 7.65 5.98 -6.09
C ALA A 21 7.75 6.04 -7.63
N ALA A 22 8.35 7.10 -8.18
CA ALA A 22 8.58 7.24 -9.60
C ALA A 22 9.59 6.21 -10.14
N LEU A 23 10.70 5.98 -9.42
CA LEU A 23 11.72 5.00 -9.79
C LEU A 23 11.16 3.57 -9.78
N LEU A 24 10.36 3.22 -8.78
CA LEU A 24 9.74 1.91 -8.67
C LEU A 24 8.74 1.66 -9.81
N LEU A 25 7.95 2.68 -10.18
CA LEU A 25 7.09 2.64 -11.36
C LEU A 25 7.88 2.41 -12.66
N ALA A 26 9.03 3.07 -12.80
CA ALA A 26 9.84 2.99 -14.01
C ALA A 26 10.62 1.67 -14.15
N ARG A 27 11.14 1.15 -13.04
CA ARG A 27 12.10 0.02 -13.05
C ARG A 27 11.47 -1.32 -12.68
N GLU A 28 10.48 -1.32 -11.80
CA GLU A 28 9.95 -2.55 -11.17
C GLU A 28 8.44 -2.72 -11.39
N ARG A 29 7.87 -2.08 -12.42
CA ARG A 29 6.43 -2.09 -12.71
C ARG A 29 5.78 -3.48 -12.67
N ALA A 30 6.47 -4.50 -13.17
CA ALA A 30 5.95 -5.87 -13.24
C ALA A 30 5.83 -6.54 -11.87
N ALA A 31 6.58 -6.09 -10.87
CA ALA A 31 6.56 -6.61 -9.50
C ALA A 31 5.57 -5.87 -8.59
N LEU A 32 4.93 -4.81 -9.10
CA LEU A 32 4.03 -3.97 -8.32
C LEU A 32 2.58 -4.47 -8.34
N PRO A 33 1.81 -4.30 -7.25
CA PRO A 33 0.37 -4.62 -7.24
C PRO A 33 -0.42 -4.01 -8.41
N LEU A 34 -0.02 -2.81 -8.86
CA LEU A 34 -0.65 -2.14 -9.99
C LEU A 34 -0.53 -2.89 -11.33
N SER A 35 0.38 -3.86 -11.47
CA SER A 35 0.49 -4.67 -12.68
C SER A 35 -0.78 -5.47 -12.97
N ASN A 36 -1.56 -5.76 -11.93
CA ASN A 36 -2.84 -6.48 -12.01
C ASN A 36 -4.05 -5.54 -12.19
N LEU A 37 -3.81 -4.23 -12.18
CA LEU A 37 -4.83 -3.21 -12.33
C LEU A 37 -4.91 -2.74 -13.79
N ARG A 38 -6.09 -2.24 -14.18
CA ARG A 38 -6.32 -1.60 -15.48
C ARG A 38 -5.90 -0.12 -15.39
N GLY A 39 -5.97 0.65 -16.48
CA GLY A 39 -5.66 2.08 -16.44
C GLY A 39 -6.51 2.83 -15.39
N GLY A 40 -5.99 3.93 -14.84
CA GLY A 40 -6.69 4.73 -13.84
C GLY A 40 -5.74 5.52 -12.93
N PHE A 41 -6.31 6.14 -11.90
CA PHE A 41 -5.58 6.84 -10.84
C PHE A 41 -5.66 6.04 -9.55
N TYR A 42 -4.51 5.70 -8.98
CA TYR A 42 -4.42 4.87 -7.79
C TYR A 42 -3.65 5.59 -6.70
N THR A 43 -4.08 5.39 -5.46
CA THR A 43 -3.29 5.84 -4.31
C THR A 43 -2.02 5.00 -4.21
N PRO A 44 -0.93 5.55 -3.62
CA PRO A 44 0.31 4.80 -3.46
C PRO A 44 0.12 3.47 -2.71
N ALA A 45 -0.76 3.43 -1.70
CA ALA A 45 -1.05 2.21 -0.96
C ALA A 45 -1.56 1.07 -1.85
N ILE A 46 -2.46 1.38 -2.79
CA ILE A 46 -3.00 0.40 -3.75
C ILE A 46 -1.96 0.07 -4.83
N ALA A 47 -1.24 1.09 -5.33
CA ALA A 47 -0.34 0.92 -6.46
C ALA A 47 0.92 0.12 -6.10
N PHE A 48 1.54 0.43 -4.96
CA PHE A 48 2.86 -0.08 -4.58
C PHE A 48 2.81 -1.15 -3.49
N GLY A 49 1.75 -1.17 -2.66
CA GLY A 49 1.69 -2.03 -1.49
C GLY A 49 2.89 -1.81 -0.56
N GLY A 50 3.47 -2.90 -0.04
CA GLY A 50 4.63 -2.84 0.85
C GLY A 50 5.94 -2.42 0.17
N ARG A 51 6.06 -2.53 -1.16
CA ARG A 51 7.33 -2.31 -1.88
C ARG A 51 7.86 -0.89 -1.74
N LEU A 52 6.95 0.10 -1.72
CA LEU A 52 7.35 1.50 -1.51
C LEU A 52 7.92 1.69 -0.09
N VAL A 53 7.37 1.02 0.92
CA VAL A 53 7.92 1.05 2.28
C VAL A 53 9.30 0.41 2.33
N ASP A 54 9.48 -0.71 1.64
CA ASP A 54 10.77 -1.42 1.60
C ASP A 54 11.89 -0.53 1.05
N VAL A 55 11.68 0.13 -0.10
CA VAL A 55 12.72 1.02 -0.67
C VAL A 55 12.94 2.27 0.16
N LEU A 56 11.88 2.84 0.74
CA LEU A 56 12.01 4.02 1.59
C LEU A 56 12.83 3.74 2.84
N ASN A 57 12.67 2.56 3.43
CA ASN A 57 13.51 2.12 4.54
C ASN A 57 15.00 2.06 4.12
N THR A 58 15.33 1.66 2.88
CA THR A 58 16.73 1.65 2.40
C THR A 58 17.32 3.05 2.24
N GLN A 59 16.47 4.07 2.02
CA GLN A 59 16.86 5.48 1.95
C GLN A 59 16.82 6.17 3.33
N GLY A 60 16.57 5.41 4.41
CA GLY A 60 16.53 5.93 5.78
C GLY A 60 15.19 6.54 6.21
N VAL A 61 14.14 6.43 5.37
CA VAL A 61 12.77 6.83 5.72
C VAL A 61 12.07 5.64 6.38
N LEU A 62 12.00 5.67 7.72
CA LEU A 62 11.55 4.55 8.55
C LEU A 62 10.09 4.69 8.97
N PHE A 63 9.37 3.58 8.96
CA PHE A 63 7.98 3.48 9.41
C PHE A 63 7.86 2.61 10.66
N GLN A 64 7.35 3.18 11.76
CA GLN A 64 7.14 2.48 13.02
C GLN A 64 5.66 2.44 13.40
N PHE A 65 5.12 1.25 13.61
CA PHE A 65 3.79 1.06 14.16
C PHE A 65 3.83 1.22 15.68
N LEU A 66 3.19 2.27 16.17
CA LEU A 66 2.98 2.51 17.59
C LEU A 66 1.61 1.93 17.92
N GLY A 67 1.61 0.66 18.35
CA GLY A 67 0.41 -0.10 18.68
C GLY A 67 -0.34 0.46 19.90
N PHE A 68 -1.53 -0.08 20.15
CA PHE A 68 -2.18 -0.03 21.46
C PHE A 68 -2.09 -1.43 22.07
N GLY A 69 -1.10 -1.65 22.95
CA GLY A 69 -1.00 -2.85 23.80
C GLY A 69 -0.81 -4.18 23.06
N GLU A 70 -0.33 -5.17 23.80
CA GLU A 70 -0.21 -6.56 23.37
C GLU A 70 -1.55 -7.08 22.81
N SER A 71 -1.57 -7.48 21.54
CA SER A 71 -2.66 -8.29 20.99
C SER A 71 -2.11 -9.22 19.93
N ALA A 72 -2.28 -10.51 20.21
CA ALA A 72 -1.91 -11.65 19.41
C ALA A 72 -2.56 -11.59 18.01
N ILE A 73 -1.81 -11.16 17.01
CA ILE A 73 -2.13 -11.45 15.61
C ILE A 73 -1.00 -12.34 15.08
N PRO A 74 -1.25 -13.64 14.82
CA PRO A 74 -0.24 -14.52 14.24
C PRO A 74 0.17 -13.98 12.86
N ARG A 75 1.48 -13.92 12.61
CA ARG A 75 2.08 -13.42 11.36
C ARG A 75 2.09 -14.47 10.26
N ASP A 76 0.99 -15.20 10.12
CA ASP A 76 0.88 -16.28 9.17
C ASP A 76 0.25 -15.68 7.90
N ALA A 77 1.04 -15.59 6.83
CA ALA A 77 0.67 -14.98 5.54
C ALA A 77 -0.58 -15.59 4.89
N GLY A 78 -1.12 -16.70 5.41
CA GLY A 78 -2.34 -17.35 4.92
C GLY A 78 -3.65 -16.71 5.39
N THR A 79 -3.67 -15.91 6.45
CA THR A 79 -4.94 -15.46 7.08
C THR A 79 -5.61 -14.29 6.34
N LEU A 80 -4.87 -13.50 5.55
CA LEU A 80 -5.46 -12.38 4.79
C LEU A 80 -6.24 -12.83 3.54
N ALA A 81 -5.98 -14.02 3.00
CA ALA A 81 -6.65 -14.51 1.79
C ALA A 81 -8.12 -14.90 2.02
N GLY A 82 -8.52 -15.19 3.28
CA GLY A 82 -9.87 -15.65 3.61
C GLY A 82 -10.90 -14.55 3.92
N ARG A 83 -10.52 -13.27 3.92
CA ARG A 83 -11.40 -12.16 4.35
C ARG A 83 -11.96 -11.28 3.23
N ILE A 84 -11.57 -11.53 1.99
CA ILE A 84 -12.15 -10.85 0.84
C ILE A 84 -13.35 -11.67 0.38
N ALA A 85 -14.53 -11.39 0.94
CA ALA A 85 -15.76 -11.81 0.30
C ALA A 85 -15.81 -11.21 -1.12
N PRO A 86 -16.23 -11.97 -2.15
CA PRO A 86 -16.41 -11.40 -3.47
C PRO A 86 -17.39 -10.22 -3.39
N PRO A 87 -17.23 -9.17 -4.22
CA PRO A 87 -18.19 -8.07 -4.25
C PRO A 87 -19.58 -8.65 -4.51
N SER A 88 -20.49 -8.47 -3.55
CA SER A 88 -21.89 -8.85 -3.68
C SER A 88 -22.45 -8.21 -4.96
N THR A 89 -22.95 -9.05 -5.87
CA THR A 89 -23.54 -8.66 -7.14
C THR A 89 -24.52 -7.50 -6.94
N ILE A 90 -24.26 -6.37 -7.59
CA ILE A 90 -25.21 -5.26 -7.68
C ILE A 90 -26.50 -5.82 -8.29
N GLY A 91 -27.61 -5.68 -7.58
CA GLY A 91 -28.91 -6.22 -7.95
C GLY A 91 -29.36 -5.80 -9.35
N ALA A 92 -30.06 -6.71 -10.03
CA ALA A 92 -30.63 -6.47 -11.35
C ALA A 92 -31.53 -5.21 -11.36
N PRO A 93 -31.57 -4.46 -12.48
CA PRO A 93 -32.42 -3.27 -12.58
C PRO A 93 -33.90 -3.63 -12.47
N PRO A 94 -34.74 -2.78 -11.84
CA PRO A 94 -36.15 -3.05 -11.65
C PRO A 94 -36.88 -3.11 -13.01
N THR A 95 -37.65 -4.18 -13.23
CA THR A 95 -38.55 -4.29 -14.37
C THR A 95 -39.71 -3.31 -14.20
N VAL A 96 -39.75 -2.28 -15.04
CA VAL A 96 -40.92 -1.40 -15.18
C VAL A 96 -42.02 -2.21 -15.89
N ARG A 97 -43.18 -2.34 -15.24
CA ARG A 97 -44.40 -2.88 -15.85
C ARG A 97 -45.15 -1.77 -16.59
#